data_AF-A0A9Q8PDC2-F1
#
_entry.id   AF-A0A9Q8PDC2-F1
#
_cell.length_a   1.000
_cell.length_b   1.000
_cell.length_c   1.000
_cell.angle_alpha   90.00
_cell.angle_beta   90.00
_cell.angle_gamma   90.00
#
_symmetry.space_group_name_H-M   'P 1'
#
loop_
_entity.id
_entity.type
_entity.pdbx_description
1 polymer ?
#
loop_
_entity_poly.entity_id
_entity_poly.type
_entity_poly.pdbx_seq_one_letter_code
_entity_poly.pdbx_strand_id
1 'polypeptide(L)'
;MAAMKTPSMSLLRLFSPAIRSDTLPWTARGCLAQTQQQTAHFSSTSQLQKRNQGGVKKDPRIVQIRYHLQHPLTPRPLRFSRNRALRHWTIHRAWHRFQDTLRTNRERELERQYNSMYYACEELRKIDDRGMTAEERERVGIEGDSKEMGRLYRIAMMKNEIWDEVPIEYARIQTETPPRGGWNEAWTK
;
A
#
# COMPACT_ATOMS: atom_id res chain seq x y z
N MET A 1 -12.63 63.04 17.02
CA MET A 1 -11.53 62.05 16.85
C MET A 1 -11.97 60.75 17.51
N ALA A 2 -12.38 59.75 16.71
CA ALA A 2 -12.91 58.49 17.22
C ALA A 2 -11.79 57.45 17.34
N ALA A 3 -11.65 56.86 18.53
CA ALA A 3 -10.63 55.86 18.84
C ALA A 3 -10.98 54.51 18.19
N MET A 4 -10.06 53.96 17.39
CA MET A 4 -10.19 52.64 16.78
C MET A 4 -9.86 51.56 17.81
N LYS A 5 -10.84 50.70 18.12
CA LYS A 5 -10.66 49.51 18.96
C LYS A 5 -9.92 48.42 18.19
N THR A 6 -8.84 47.89 18.76
CA THR A 6 -8.13 46.74 18.22
C THR A 6 -8.96 45.46 18.34
N PRO A 7 -9.01 44.59 17.32
CA PRO A 7 -9.74 43.33 17.41
C PRO A 7 -9.02 42.32 18.32
N SER A 8 -9.78 41.71 19.21
CA SER A 8 -9.36 40.64 20.12
C SER A 8 -8.82 39.42 19.35
N MET A 9 -7.59 39.00 19.63
CA MET A 9 -6.99 37.76 19.12
C MET A 9 -7.37 36.51 19.94
N SER A 10 -8.60 36.43 20.45
CA SER A 10 -9.03 35.32 21.32
C SER A 10 -9.63 34.11 20.58
N LEU A 11 -9.63 34.08 19.24
CA LEU A 11 -10.24 32.99 18.44
C LEU A 11 -9.23 32.25 17.55
N LEU A 12 -8.04 31.92 18.06
CA LEU A 12 -7.07 31.06 17.34
C LEU A 12 -6.72 29.77 18.12
N ARG A 13 -7.72 29.13 18.74
CA ARG A 13 -7.57 27.78 19.33
C ARG A 13 -8.78 26.88 19.09
N LEU A 14 -9.29 26.81 17.86
CA LEU A 14 -10.36 25.88 17.50
C LEU A 14 -10.14 25.26 16.12
N PHE A 15 -8.97 24.68 15.87
CA PHE A 15 -8.81 23.69 14.79
C PHE A 15 -7.78 22.65 15.21
N SER A 16 -8.24 21.66 15.96
CA SER A 16 -7.56 20.36 16.06
C SER A 16 -8.33 19.40 15.19
N PRO A 17 -7.84 18.97 14.01
CA PRO A 17 -8.50 17.93 13.25
C PRO A 17 -8.21 16.62 13.98
N ALA A 18 -9.13 16.20 14.84
CA ALA A 18 -9.23 14.81 15.25
C ALA A 18 -9.78 14.00 14.06
N ILE A 19 -8.97 13.87 13.00
CA ILE A 19 -9.18 12.82 12.00
C ILE A 19 -8.60 11.55 12.66
N ARG A 20 -9.44 10.90 13.47
CA ARG A 20 -9.22 9.51 13.84
C ARG A 20 -9.67 8.67 12.65
N SER A 21 -8.72 8.23 11.83
CA SER A 21 -8.95 7.07 10.98
C SER A 21 -8.93 5.84 11.88
N ASP A 22 -10.12 5.40 12.30
CA ASP A 22 -10.31 4.10 12.97
C ASP A 22 -10.10 2.98 11.96
N THR A 23 -8.83 2.69 11.65
CA THR A 23 -8.40 1.39 11.12
C THR A 23 -7.27 0.89 11.99
N LEU A 24 -7.57 0.72 13.28
CA LEU A 24 -6.70 -0.04 14.16
C LEU A 24 -6.61 -1.47 13.61
N PRO A 25 -5.40 -2.04 13.43
CA PRO A 25 -5.25 -3.44 13.04
C PRO A 25 -5.97 -4.33 14.05
N TRP A 26 -6.54 -5.46 13.60
CA TRP A 26 -7.30 -6.41 14.45
C TRP A 26 -6.59 -6.73 15.78
N THR A 27 -5.26 -6.77 15.77
CA THR A 27 -4.42 -7.02 16.94
C THR A 27 -4.55 -5.98 18.06
N ALA A 28 -4.99 -4.75 17.76
CA ALA A 28 -5.18 -3.68 18.74
C ALA A 28 -6.58 -3.66 19.38
N ARG A 29 -7.57 -4.40 18.85
CA ARG A 29 -8.91 -4.50 19.48
C ARG A 29 -8.90 -5.24 20.82
N GLY A 30 -7.97 -6.17 21.02
CA GLY A 30 -7.85 -6.93 22.27
C GLY A 30 -7.49 -6.07 23.49
N CYS A 31 -6.79 -4.95 23.29
CA CYS A 31 -6.35 -4.08 24.37
C CYS A 31 -7.46 -3.15 24.92
N LEU A 32 -8.50 -2.87 24.12
CA LEU A 32 -9.62 -2.00 24.52
C LEU A 32 -10.84 -2.78 25.03
N ALA A 33 -10.94 -4.08 24.73
CA ALA A 33 -12.03 -4.93 25.21
C ALA A 33 -11.87 -5.40 26.68
N GLN A 34 -10.70 -5.19 27.30
CA GLN A 34 -10.45 -5.60 28.69
C GLN A 34 -10.93 -4.58 29.74
N THR A 35 -11.49 -3.43 29.35
CA THR A 35 -11.96 -2.42 30.32
C THR A 35 -13.41 -2.60 30.80
N GLN A 36 -14.12 -3.67 30.41
CA GLN A 36 -15.52 -3.86 30.80
C GLN A 36 -15.86 -5.28 31.28
N GLN A 37 -15.12 -5.82 32.23
CA GLN A 37 -15.64 -6.79 33.21
C GLN A 37 -14.89 -6.59 34.54
N GLN A 38 -15.12 -5.44 35.18
CA GLN A 38 -14.69 -5.22 36.57
C GLN A 38 -15.84 -5.61 37.51
N THR A 39 -15.93 -6.88 37.87
CA THR A 39 -16.48 -7.27 39.18
C THR A 39 -15.41 -7.01 40.24
N ALA A 40 -14.99 -5.74 40.36
CA ALA A 40 -14.02 -5.35 41.36
C ALA A 40 -14.72 -5.30 42.72
N HIS A 41 -14.32 -6.19 43.63
CA HIS A 41 -14.58 -6.02 45.05
C HIS A 41 -14.04 -4.63 45.45
N PHE A 42 -14.86 -3.86 46.17
CA PHE A 42 -14.60 -2.50 46.63
C PHE A 42 -13.48 -2.48 47.69
N SER A 43 -12.26 -2.82 47.28
CA SER A 43 -11.06 -2.71 48.09
C SER A 43 -9.90 -2.38 47.16
N SER A 44 -9.29 -1.21 47.36
CA SER A 44 -8.14 -0.70 46.61
C SER A 44 -6.82 -1.38 46.99
N THR A 45 -6.85 -2.39 47.88
CA THR A 45 -5.66 -3.14 48.27
C THR A 45 -5.48 -4.36 47.37
N SER A 46 -4.35 -4.41 46.66
CA SER A 46 -3.93 -5.58 45.90
C SER A 46 -3.87 -6.81 46.80
N GLN A 47 -4.54 -7.91 46.44
CA GLN A 47 -4.45 -9.18 47.16
C GLN A 47 -2.98 -9.65 47.19
N LEU A 48 -2.35 -9.54 48.36
CA LEU A 48 -0.98 -9.97 48.57
C LEU A 48 -0.93 -11.49 48.52
N GLN A 49 -0.35 -12.04 47.45
CA GLN A 49 -0.06 -13.47 47.40
C GLN A 49 0.96 -13.84 48.49
N LYS A 50 0.70 -14.95 49.18
CA LYS A 50 1.61 -15.51 50.19
C LYS A 50 3.01 -15.65 49.59
N ARG A 51 4.02 -15.00 50.21
CA ARG A 51 5.44 -15.12 49.83
C ARG A 51 5.93 -16.55 50.10
N ASN A 52 5.64 -17.48 49.20
CA ASN A 52 6.39 -18.73 49.13
C ASN A 52 7.76 -18.42 48.52
N GLN A 53 8.84 -18.90 49.17
CA GLN A 53 10.22 -18.79 48.70
C GLN A 53 10.37 -19.57 47.37
N GLY A 54 10.09 -18.91 46.25
CA GLY A 54 10.12 -19.50 44.92
C GLY A 54 8.76 -19.35 44.22
N GLY A 55 8.52 -18.19 43.63
CA GLY A 55 7.34 -17.96 42.80
C GLY A 55 7.24 -18.98 41.65
N VAL A 56 6.06 -19.11 41.05
CA VAL A 56 5.82 -20.02 39.91
C VAL A 56 6.92 -19.84 38.86
N LYS A 57 7.64 -20.91 38.55
CA LYS A 57 8.68 -20.92 37.51
C LYS A 57 8.03 -20.52 36.19
N LYS A 58 8.29 -19.28 35.76
CA LYS A 58 7.85 -18.80 34.46
C LYS A 58 8.67 -19.53 33.41
N ASP A 59 8.01 -20.09 32.40
CA ASP A 59 8.70 -20.72 31.28
C ASP A 59 9.71 -19.72 30.67
N PRO A 60 11.01 -20.08 30.57
CA PRO A 60 12.04 -19.20 30.04
C PRO A 60 11.72 -18.73 28.61
N ARG A 61 11.03 -19.54 27.80
CA ARG A 61 10.60 -19.15 26.44
C ARG A 61 9.61 -18.00 26.50
N ILE A 62 8.64 -18.07 27.41
CA ILE A 62 7.64 -17.01 27.63
C ILE A 62 8.31 -15.76 28.18
N VAL A 63 9.31 -15.90 29.06
CA VAL A 63 10.10 -14.76 29.56
C VAL A 63 10.89 -14.10 28.42
N GLN A 64 11.51 -14.88 27.54
CA GLN A 64 12.25 -14.36 26.39
C GLN A 64 11.33 -13.66 25.39
N ILE A 65 10.15 -14.22 25.11
CA ILE A 65 9.13 -13.57 24.27
C ILE A 65 8.71 -12.24 24.90
N ARG A 66 8.39 -12.22 26.21
CA ARG A 66 8.02 -10.97 26.92
C ARG A 66 9.13 -9.94 26.88
N TYR A 67 10.39 -10.35 27.01
CA TYR A 67 11.54 -9.47 26.93
C TYR A 67 11.71 -8.82 25.55
N HIS A 68 11.48 -9.57 24.46
CA HIS A 68 11.57 -9.03 23.09
C HIS A 68 10.36 -8.17 22.72
N LEU A 69 9.17 -8.43 23.30
CA LEU A 69 7.97 -7.61 23.10
C LEU A 69 8.01 -6.31 23.92
N GLN A 70 8.50 -6.36 25.15
CA GLN A 70 8.55 -5.23 26.08
C GLN A 70 9.97 -5.09 26.60
N HIS A 71 10.83 -4.55 25.73
CA HIS A 71 12.24 -4.41 26.05
C HIS A 71 12.46 -3.20 26.97
N PRO A 72 13.08 -3.36 28.15
CA PRO A 72 13.29 -2.26 29.09
C PRO A 72 14.25 -1.17 28.58
N LEU A 73 15.04 -1.45 27.54
CA LEU A 73 15.91 -0.47 26.88
C LEU A 73 15.22 0.27 25.74
N THR A 74 13.89 0.17 25.61
CA THR A 74 13.15 1.00 24.66
C THR A 74 13.35 2.48 25.01
N PRO A 75 13.84 3.30 24.07
CA PRO A 75 14.12 4.69 24.36
C PRO A 75 12.80 5.44 24.62
N ARG A 76 12.89 6.48 25.45
CA ARG A 76 11.75 7.37 25.69
C ARG A 76 11.33 8.07 24.39
N PRO A 77 10.06 8.47 24.25
CA PRO A 77 9.60 9.24 23.10
C PRO A 77 10.44 10.49 22.86
N LEU A 78 10.73 10.74 21.59
CA LEU A 78 11.61 11.82 21.16
C LEU A 78 10.98 13.19 21.42
N ARG A 79 11.74 14.07 22.08
CA ARG A 79 11.30 15.46 22.38
C ARG A 79 12.05 16.43 21.48
N PHE A 80 11.33 17.14 20.62
CA PHE A 80 11.90 18.13 19.72
C PHE A 80 11.71 19.56 20.25
N SER A 81 12.71 20.42 20.02
CA SER A 81 12.53 21.86 20.11
C SER A 81 11.64 22.37 18.98
N ARG A 82 11.06 23.56 19.10
CA ARG A 82 10.14 24.13 18.12
C ARG A 82 10.69 24.12 16.69
N ASN A 83 11.91 24.64 16.48
CA ASN A 83 12.54 24.68 15.15
C ASN A 83 12.80 23.29 14.58
N ARG A 84 13.20 22.32 15.42
CA ARG A 84 13.42 20.93 14.98
C ARG A 84 12.11 20.24 14.61
N ALA A 85 11.04 20.46 15.38
CA ALA A 85 9.70 19.96 15.10
C ALA A 85 9.17 20.50 13.77
N LEU A 86 9.32 21.81 13.52
CA LEU A 86 8.91 22.43 12.26
C LEU A 86 9.68 21.86 11.06
N ARG A 87 11.01 21.74 11.14
CA ARG A 87 11.82 21.12 10.07
C ARG A 87 11.37 19.69 9.76
N HIS A 88 11.17 18.88 10.80
CA HIS A 88 10.70 17.52 10.62
C HIS A 88 9.31 17.47 9.97
N TRP A 89 8.40 18.35 10.39
CA TRP A 89 7.06 18.44 9.82
C TRP A 89 7.09 18.85 8.34
N THR A 90 7.94 19.80 7.97
CA THR A 90 8.11 20.20 6.56
C THR A 90 8.63 19.05 5.71
N ILE A 91 9.67 18.34 6.16
CA ILE A 91 10.22 17.18 5.45
C ILE A 91 9.15 16.10 5.30
N HIS A 92 8.41 15.79 6.37
CA HIS A 92 7.34 14.80 6.35
C HIS A 92 6.24 15.18 5.35
N ARG A 93 5.82 16.45 5.30
CA ARG A 93 4.83 16.92 4.31
C ARG A 93 5.35 16.86 2.88
N ALA A 94 6.60 17.26 2.65
CA ALA A 94 7.23 17.15 1.34
C ALA A 94 7.29 15.70 0.87
N TRP A 95 7.62 14.76 1.77
CA TRP A 95 7.61 13.33 1.49
C TRP A 95 6.22 12.82 1.12
N HIS A 96 5.18 13.17 1.87
CA HIS A 96 3.80 12.78 1.50
C HIS A 96 3.40 13.32 0.14
N ARG A 97 3.69 14.59 -0.14
CA ARG A 97 3.42 15.18 -1.46
C ARG A 97 4.14 14.43 -2.58
N PHE A 98 5.41 14.07 -2.37
CA PHE A 98 6.19 13.27 -3.31
C PHE A 98 5.59 11.88 -3.52
N GLN A 99 5.19 11.19 -2.45
CA GLN A 99 4.54 9.88 -2.53
C GLN A 99 3.21 9.94 -3.29
N ASP A 100 2.41 10.98 -3.08
CA ASP A 100 1.18 11.22 -3.85
C ASP A 100 1.49 11.41 -5.34
N THR A 101 2.51 12.21 -5.67
CA THR A 101 2.92 12.37 -7.07
C THR A 101 3.37 11.05 -7.69
N LEU A 102 4.15 10.23 -6.99
CA LEU A 102 4.56 8.91 -7.48
C LEU A 102 3.37 7.98 -7.71
N ARG A 103 2.40 7.96 -6.79
CA ARG A 103 1.20 7.12 -6.92
C ARG A 103 0.36 7.54 -8.12
N THR A 104 0.04 8.83 -8.23
CA THR A 104 -0.76 9.34 -9.35
C THR A 104 -0.06 9.14 -10.70
N ASN A 105 1.26 9.24 -10.75
CA ASN A 105 2.01 8.95 -11.97
C ASN A 105 1.96 7.47 -12.34
N ARG A 106 2.07 6.57 -11.35
CA ARG A 106 1.91 5.13 -11.57
C ARG A 106 0.51 4.79 -12.07
N GLU A 107 -0.53 5.37 -11.46
CA GLU A 107 -1.93 5.19 -11.87
C GLU A 107 -2.15 5.66 -13.30
N ARG A 108 -1.69 6.86 -13.67
CA ARG A 108 -1.77 7.38 -15.04
C ARG A 108 -1.04 6.50 -16.05
N GLU A 109 0.11 5.95 -15.68
CA GLU A 109 0.88 5.08 -16.56
C GLU A 109 0.15 3.74 -16.78
N LEU A 110 -0.47 3.19 -15.73
CA LEU A 110 -1.33 2.00 -15.85
C LEU A 110 -2.57 2.29 -16.70
N GLU A 111 -3.22 3.44 -16.51
CA GLU A 111 -4.33 3.91 -17.35
C GLU A 111 -3.91 4.04 -18.81
N ARG A 112 -2.72 4.61 -19.08
CA ARG A 112 -2.16 4.74 -20.43
C ARG A 112 -1.96 3.38 -21.08
N GLN A 113 -1.35 2.43 -20.36
CA GLN A 113 -1.13 1.06 -20.85
C GLN A 113 -2.47 0.36 -21.11
N TYR A 114 -3.41 0.44 -20.17
CA TYR A 114 -4.75 -0.11 -20.33
C TYR A 114 -5.47 0.46 -21.55
N ASN A 115 -5.51 1.79 -21.71
CA ASN A 115 -6.15 2.43 -22.84
C ASN A 115 -5.48 2.02 -24.16
N SER A 116 -4.16 1.95 -24.20
CA SER A 116 -3.42 1.48 -25.38
C SER A 116 -3.80 0.04 -25.75
N MET A 117 -3.88 -0.86 -24.77
CA MET A 117 -4.30 -2.24 -24.98
C MET A 117 -5.76 -2.33 -25.43
N TYR A 118 -6.64 -1.53 -24.82
CA TYR A 118 -8.06 -1.45 -25.17
C TYR A 118 -8.26 -1.04 -26.62
N TYR A 119 -7.63 0.05 -27.06
CA TYR A 119 -7.72 0.50 -28.45
C TYR A 119 -7.19 -0.55 -29.43
N ALA A 120 -6.05 -1.17 -29.13
CA ALA A 120 -5.50 -2.24 -29.98
C ALA A 120 -6.46 -3.44 -30.10
N CYS A 121 -7.13 -3.83 -29.01
CA CYS A 121 -8.12 -4.92 -29.02
C CYS A 121 -9.39 -4.55 -29.79
N GLU A 122 -9.86 -3.31 -29.68
CA GLU A 122 -11.03 -2.83 -30.44
C GLU A 122 -10.73 -2.79 -31.95
N GLU A 123 -9.52 -2.42 -32.35
CA GLU A 123 -9.11 -2.53 -33.75
C GLU A 123 -9.01 -3.99 -34.21
N LEU A 124 -8.41 -4.87 -33.40
CA LEU A 124 -8.33 -6.31 -33.69
C LEU A 124 -9.71 -6.98 -33.87
N ARG A 125 -10.74 -6.43 -33.22
CA ARG A 125 -12.12 -6.91 -33.34
C ARG A 125 -12.74 -6.59 -34.71
N LYS A 126 -12.31 -5.51 -35.36
CA LYS A 126 -12.79 -5.06 -36.68
C LYS A 126 -11.96 -5.64 -37.85
N ILE A 127 -10.77 -6.12 -37.53
CA ILE A 127 -9.82 -6.68 -38.49
C ILE A 127 -10.20 -8.13 -38.83
N ASP A 128 -10.02 -8.49 -40.11
CA ASP A 128 -10.12 -9.85 -40.61
C ASP A 128 -8.74 -10.58 -40.63
N ASP A 129 -8.70 -11.88 -40.93
CA ASP A 129 -7.49 -12.74 -40.90
C ASP A 129 -6.31 -12.19 -41.74
N ARG A 130 -6.61 -11.36 -42.74
CA ARG A 130 -5.61 -10.68 -43.60
C ARG A 130 -5.11 -9.35 -43.06
N GLY A 131 -5.51 -8.94 -41.84
CA GLY A 131 -5.09 -7.67 -41.25
C GLY A 131 -5.84 -6.44 -41.78
N MET A 132 -6.91 -6.62 -42.56
CA MET A 132 -7.67 -5.53 -43.19
C MET A 132 -9.02 -5.34 -42.49
N THR A 133 -9.47 -4.10 -42.37
CA THR A 133 -10.84 -3.78 -41.94
C THR A 133 -11.85 -3.97 -43.08
N ALA A 134 -13.14 -4.02 -42.74
CA ALA A 134 -14.22 -4.15 -43.73
C ALA A 134 -14.22 -3.00 -44.77
N GLU A 135 -13.99 -1.76 -44.32
CA GLU A 135 -13.94 -0.58 -45.18
C GLU A 135 -12.71 -0.60 -46.13
N GLU A 136 -11.56 -1.02 -45.62
CA GLU A 136 -10.35 -1.14 -46.43
C GLU A 136 -10.47 -2.29 -47.44
N ARG A 137 -11.15 -3.38 -47.08
CA ARG A 137 -11.46 -4.46 -48.01
C ARG A 137 -12.35 -4.00 -49.16
N GLU A 138 -13.40 -3.23 -48.86
CA GLU A 138 -14.30 -2.67 -49.87
C GLU A 138 -13.53 -1.77 -50.85
N ARG A 139 -12.60 -0.95 -50.36
CA ARG A 139 -11.74 -0.11 -51.20
C ARG A 139 -10.86 -0.92 -52.17
N VAL A 140 -10.40 -2.10 -51.76
CA VAL A 140 -9.54 -2.98 -52.58
C VAL A 140 -10.37 -3.89 -53.50
N GLY A 141 -11.69 -3.95 -53.33
CA GLY A 141 -12.59 -4.74 -54.18
C GLY A 141 -12.47 -6.25 -53.99
N ILE A 142 -11.98 -6.70 -52.82
CA ILE A 142 -11.84 -8.13 -52.51
C ILE A 142 -13.12 -8.59 -51.81
N GLU A 143 -13.93 -9.39 -52.50
CA GLU A 143 -15.07 -10.09 -51.88
C GLU A 143 -14.56 -11.22 -50.98
N GLY A 144 -15.01 -11.24 -49.72
CA GLY A 144 -14.56 -12.23 -48.74
C GLY A 144 -15.56 -12.37 -47.59
N ASP A 145 -15.69 -13.60 -47.07
CA ASP A 145 -16.63 -13.96 -46.02
C ASP A 145 -16.33 -13.17 -44.73
N SER A 146 -17.33 -12.47 -44.18
CA SER A 146 -17.19 -11.65 -42.97
C SER A 146 -17.10 -12.48 -41.68
N LYS A 147 -17.26 -13.80 -41.78
CA LYS A 147 -17.24 -14.74 -40.64
C LYS A 147 -15.91 -14.80 -39.88
N GLU A 148 -14.81 -14.43 -40.54
CA GLU A 148 -13.48 -14.47 -39.96
C GLU A 148 -13.10 -13.19 -39.19
N MET A 149 -13.92 -12.13 -39.30
CA MET A 149 -13.73 -10.88 -38.57
C MET A 149 -13.74 -11.11 -37.05
N GLY A 150 -12.75 -10.55 -36.35
CA GLY A 150 -12.63 -10.70 -34.90
C GLY A 150 -12.26 -12.11 -34.42
N ARG A 151 -11.83 -13.02 -35.32
CA ARG A 151 -11.22 -14.31 -34.93
C ARG A 151 -9.99 -14.13 -34.04
N LEU A 152 -9.06 -13.25 -34.45
CA LEU A 152 -7.84 -12.95 -33.68
C LEU A 152 -8.17 -12.35 -32.30
N TYR A 153 -9.17 -11.49 -32.22
CA TYR A 153 -9.66 -10.95 -30.94
C TYR A 153 -10.15 -12.05 -30.01
N ARG A 154 -10.94 -13.01 -30.51
CA ARG A 154 -11.42 -14.16 -29.71
C ARG A 154 -10.27 -15.02 -29.19
N ILE A 155 -9.25 -15.27 -30.01
CA ILE A 155 -8.05 -16.02 -29.62
C ILE A 155 -7.26 -15.25 -28.55
N ALA A 156 -7.02 -13.95 -28.74
CA ALA A 156 -6.29 -13.12 -27.79
C ALA A 156 -6.99 -13.00 -26.42
N MET A 157 -8.33 -13.09 -26.39
CA MET A 157 -9.12 -13.08 -25.16
C MET A 157 -9.14 -14.42 -24.42
N MET A 158 -8.61 -15.50 -25.02
CA MET A 158 -8.49 -16.79 -24.32
C MET A 158 -7.50 -16.66 -23.16
N LYS A 159 -7.91 -17.11 -21.98
CA LYS A 159 -7.11 -17.06 -20.75
C LYS A 159 -6.48 -18.41 -20.42
N ASN A 160 -5.96 -19.08 -21.44
CA ASN A 160 -5.33 -20.39 -21.27
C ASN A 160 -3.98 -20.20 -20.56
N GLU A 161 -3.72 -21.01 -19.54
CA GLU A 161 -2.44 -21.07 -18.79
C GLU A 161 -1.99 -19.75 -18.12
N ILE A 162 -2.83 -18.71 -18.10
CA ILE A 162 -2.51 -17.43 -17.43
C ILE A 162 -2.31 -17.60 -15.92
N TRP A 163 -2.90 -18.65 -15.35
CA TRP A 163 -2.82 -18.97 -13.92
C TRP A 163 -1.68 -19.92 -13.56
N ASP A 164 -0.95 -20.44 -14.54
CA ASP A 164 0.10 -21.47 -14.36
C ASP A 164 1.48 -20.86 -14.02
N GLU A 165 1.47 -19.69 -13.40
CA GLU A 165 2.62 -18.92 -12.90
C GLU A 165 3.42 -18.12 -13.96
N VAL A 166 4.20 -17.15 -13.48
CA VAL A 166 5.12 -16.35 -14.30
C VAL A 166 6.51 -16.99 -14.22
N PRO A 167 7.24 -17.15 -15.35
CA PRO A 167 8.59 -17.72 -15.34
C PRO A 167 9.51 -17.08 -14.29
N ILE A 168 10.12 -17.91 -13.45
CA ILE A 168 10.91 -17.46 -12.29
C ILE A 168 12.14 -16.64 -12.70
N GLU A 169 12.66 -16.84 -13.91
CA GLU A 169 13.77 -16.07 -14.47
C GLU A 169 13.39 -14.60 -14.70
N TYR A 170 12.12 -14.32 -15.01
CA TYR A 170 11.61 -12.96 -15.24
C TYR A 170 11.17 -12.27 -13.95
N ALA A 171 10.77 -13.02 -12.93
CA ALA A 171 10.34 -12.49 -11.62
C ALA A 171 11.50 -11.98 -10.72
N ARG A 172 12.70 -11.77 -11.29
CA ARG A 172 13.88 -11.30 -10.52
C ARG A 172 13.70 -9.86 -10.06
N ILE A 173 13.90 -9.63 -8.76
CA ILE A 173 13.80 -8.31 -8.14
C ILE A 173 15.03 -7.46 -8.50
N GLN A 174 14.83 -6.16 -8.66
CA GLN A 174 15.91 -5.21 -8.88
C GLN A 174 16.90 -5.18 -7.70
N THR A 175 18.20 -5.15 -8.00
CA THR A 175 19.28 -5.06 -7.00
C THR A 175 19.94 -3.68 -7.04
N GLU A 176 20.48 -3.22 -5.90
CA GLU A 176 21.17 -1.92 -5.79
C GLU A 176 22.44 -1.85 -6.67
N THR A 177 23.15 -2.97 -6.84
CA THR A 177 24.31 -3.08 -7.74
C THR A 177 24.12 -4.25 -8.70
N PRO A 178 24.60 -4.13 -9.96
CA PRO A 178 24.46 -5.19 -10.95
C PRO A 178 25.36 -6.39 -10.60
N PRO A 179 25.02 -7.60 -11.07
CA PRO A 179 25.89 -8.77 -10.93
C PRO A 179 27.17 -8.60 -11.77
N ARG A 180 28.26 -9.25 -11.35
CA ARG A 180 29.56 -9.20 -12.07
C ARG A 180 29.49 -9.64 -13.53
N GLY A 181 28.66 -10.66 -13.81
CA GLY A 181 28.47 -11.20 -15.15
C GLY A 181 27.43 -10.47 -15.99
N GLY A 182 26.80 -9.39 -15.47
CA GLY A 182 25.80 -8.61 -16.21
C GLY A 182 24.65 -9.46 -16.75
N TRP A 183 24.40 -9.31 -18.06
CA TRP A 183 23.42 -10.09 -18.82
C TRP A 183 24.07 -11.34 -19.44
N ASN A 184 23.35 -12.45 -19.51
CA ASN A 184 23.87 -13.68 -20.11
C ASN A 184 23.73 -13.64 -21.65
N GLU A 185 24.79 -13.23 -22.34
CA GLU A 185 24.87 -13.23 -23.81
C GLU A 185 24.97 -14.64 -24.41
N ALA A 186 25.43 -15.62 -23.63
CA ALA A 186 25.60 -17.01 -24.07
C ALA A 186 24.31 -17.86 -23.91
N TRP A 187 23.16 -17.22 -23.67
CA TRP A 187 21.89 -17.92 -23.57
C TRP A 187 21.53 -18.60 -24.91
N THR A 188 21.25 -19.89 -24.87
CA THR A 188 20.84 -20.70 -26.02
C THR A 188 19.50 -21.38 -25.73
N LYS A 189 18.72 -21.62 -26.80
CA LYS A 189 17.37 -22.21 -26.77
C LYS A 189 17.36 -23.67 -26.31
#